data_AF-A0A2V8K127-F1
#
_entry.id   AF-A0A2V8K127-F1
#
_cell.length_a   1.000
_cell.length_b   1.000
_cell.length_c   1.000
_cell.angle_alpha   90.00
_cell.angle_beta   90.00
_cell.angle_gamma   90.00
#
_symmetry.space_group_name_H-M   'P 1'
#
loop_
_entity.id
_entity.type
_entity.pdbx_description
1 polymer ?
#
loop_
_entity_poly.entity_id
_entity_poly.type
_entity_poly.pdbx_seq_one_letter_code
_entity_poly.pdbx_strand_id
1 'polypeptide(L)'
;MAATVDSLLNKNESDLQSYVTTLDEGDLQGLFSQMWDAIREVKLYAGQPRNAASTEALTLSHLAFAIASHSGVEPLRAESHRMMAYVLNADEQYDESISHYTKAIAFFEKENTRDKAARTRIGLIAALSMTGQYQTAIEEAGKADQWFLANRDEDGH
;
A
#
# COMPACT_ATOMS: atom_id res chain seq x y z
N MET A 1 0.24 19.83 18.58
CA MET A 1 1.20 18.85 18.04
C MET A 1 0.39 17.84 17.27
N ALA A 2 0.75 17.57 16.01
CA ALA A 2 0.12 16.48 15.26
C ALA A 2 0.34 15.16 16.01
N ALA A 3 -0.67 14.31 16.05
CA ALA A 3 -0.59 13.01 16.70
C ALA A 3 0.44 12.14 15.94
N THR A 4 1.28 11.39 16.66
CA THR A 4 2.16 10.40 16.04
C THR A 4 1.36 9.15 15.68
N VAL A 5 1.82 8.38 14.70
CA VAL A 5 1.23 7.09 14.32
C VAL A 5 0.97 6.19 15.55
N ASP A 6 1.94 6.08 16.46
CA ASP A 6 1.81 5.31 17.71
C ASP A 6 0.63 5.75 18.59
N SER A 7 0.39 7.05 18.65
CA SER A 7 -0.73 7.59 19.44
C SER A 7 -2.09 7.30 18.80
N LEU A 8 -2.13 7.09 17.49
CA LEU A 8 -3.35 6.75 16.75
C LEU A 8 -3.71 5.27 16.88
N LEU A 9 -2.72 4.39 16.97
CA LEU A 9 -2.93 2.95 17.20
C LEU A 9 -3.68 2.64 18.51
N ASN A 10 -3.61 3.56 19.48
CA ASN A 10 -4.27 3.41 20.77
C ASN A 10 -5.69 4.02 20.81
N LYS A 11 -6.16 4.64 19.72
CA LYS A 11 -7.50 5.22 19.65
C LYS A 11 -8.53 4.13 19.34
N ASN A 12 -9.70 4.23 19.95
CA ASN A 12 -10.86 3.50 19.45
C ASN A 12 -11.36 4.13 18.15
N GLU A 13 -12.23 3.41 17.43
CA GLU A 13 -12.76 3.83 16.12
C GLU A 13 -13.40 5.23 16.13
N SER A 14 -14.21 5.56 17.15
CA SER A 14 -14.90 6.85 17.23
C SER A 14 -13.93 8.01 17.45
N ASP A 15 -12.91 7.80 18.31
CA ASP A 15 -11.88 8.79 18.58
C ASP A 15 -10.93 8.96 17.39
N LEU A 16 -10.64 7.88 16.67
CA LEU A 16 -9.86 7.92 15.44
C LEU A 16 -10.62 8.69 14.35
N GLN A 17 -11.89 8.37 14.12
CA GLN A 17 -12.72 9.09 13.16
C GLN A 17 -12.79 10.58 13.50
N SER A 18 -13.10 10.92 14.75
CA SER A 18 -13.20 12.32 15.20
C SER A 18 -11.88 13.08 15.03
N TYR A 19 -10.75 12.40 15.19
CA TYR A 19 -9.44 13.00 14.94
C TYR A 19 -9.18 13.19 13.43
N VAL A 20 -9.40 12.17 12.63
CA VAL A 20 -9.14 12.18 11.18
C VAL A 20 -9.94 13.26 10.47
N THR A 21 -11.19 13.51 10.88
CA THR A 21 -12.02 14.57 10.27
C THR A 21 -11.57 15.99 10.59
N THR A 22 -10.66 16.17 11.56
CA THR A 22 -10.07 17.48 11.88
C THR A 22 -8.79 17.78 11.11
N LEU A 23 -8.22 16.79 10.43
CA LEU A 23 -6.97 16.93 9.68
C LEU A 23 -7.23 17.45 8.27
N ASP A 24 -6.29 18.24 7.76
CA ASP A 24 -6.26 18.57 6.34
C ASP A 24 -5.58 17.46 5.52
N GLU A 25 -5.64 17.57 4.19
CA GLU A 25 -5.06 16.56 3.30
C GLU A 25 -3.54 16.45 3.46
N GLY A 26 -2.84 17.54 3.77
CA GLY A 26 -1.39 17.56 3.97
C GLY A 26 -0.98 16.78 5.22
N ASP A 27 -1.70 16.99 6.33
CA ASP A 27 -1.51 16.23 7.57
C ASP A 27 -1.75 14.73 7.34
N LEU A 28 -2.81 14.38 6.61
CA LEU A 28 -3.12 12.99 6.28
C LEU A 28 -2.04 12.35 5.39
N GLN A 29 -1.54 13.07 4.37
CA GLN A 29 -0.42 12.62 3.55
C GLN A 29 0.86 12.45 4.40
N GLY A 30 1.07 13.32 5.39
CA GLY A 30 2.15 13.22 6.37
C GLY A 30 2.07 11.93 7.20
N LEU A 31 0.88 11.55 7.67
CA LEU A 31 0.66 10.30 8.40
C LEU A 31 0.96 9.08 7.51
N PHE A 32 0.51 9.09 6.25
CA PHE A 32 0.81 8.02 5.29
C PHE A 32 2.29 7.89 5.00
N SER A 33 3.02 9.01 4.90
CA SER A 33 4.46 9.00 4.73
C SER A 33 5.16 8.36 5.94
N GLN A 34 4.78 8.76 7.16
CA GLN A 34 5.31 8.15 8.40
C GLN A 34 5.04 6.65 8.47
N MET A 35 3.84 6.19 8.13
CA MET A 35 3.51 4.75 8.13
C MET A 35 4.33 3.97 7.09
N TRP A 36 4.52 4.53 5.89
CA TRP A 36 5.38 3.91 4.89
C TRP A 36 6.84 3.80 5.33
N ASP A 37 7.37 4.83 5.97
CA ASP A 37 8.74 4.82 6.47
C ASP A 37 8.90 3.77 7.57
N ALA A 38 7.97 3.72 8.53
CA ALA A 38 7.95 2.67 9.56
C ALA A 38 7.89 1.26 8.95
N ILE A 39 7.00 1.02 7.97
CA ILE A 39 6.89 -0.29 7.30
C ILE A 39 8.20 -0.66 6.56
N ARG A 40 8.91 0.30 5.97
CA ARG A 40 10.18 0.05 5.28
C ARG A 40 11.33 -0.21 6.24
N GLU A 41 11.33 0.45 7.40
CA GLU A 41 12.34 0.23 8.44
C GLU A 41 12.31 -1.19 9.01
N VAL A 42 11.12 -1.82 9.02
CA VAL A 42 10.93 -3.23 9.41
C VAL A 42 11.68 -4.20 8.49
N LYS A 43 12.08 -3.76 7.27
CA LYS A 43 12.80 -4.58 6.27
C LYS A 43 12.11 -5.91 6.00
N LEU A 44 10.84 -5.83 5.62
CA LEU A 44 10.09 -7.00 5.17
C LEU A 44 10.77 -7.65 3.96
N TYR A 45 11.12 -8.93 4.07
CA TYR A 45 11.64 -9.71 2.96
C TYR A 45 10.55 -10.65 2.43
N ALA A 46 10.42 -10.74 1.12
CA ALA A 46 9.50 -11.68 0.49
C ALA A 46 9.89 -13.14 0.83
N GLY A 47 8.89 -13.98 1.09
CA GLY A 47 9.10 -15.40 1.41
C GLY A 47 9.56 -15.67 2.84
N GLN A 48 9.28 -14.74 3.76
CA GLN A 48 9.43 -14.98 5.18
C GLN A 48 8.09 -15.39 5.80
N PRO A 49 8.06 -16.42 6.66
CA PRO A 49 6.88 -16.73 7.44
C PRO A 49 6.48 -15.56 8.35
N ARG A 50 5.18 -15.49 8.63
CA ARG A 50 4.58 -14.54 9.57
C ARG A 50 5.40 -14.41 10.84
N ASN A 51 5.71 -13.17 11.20
CA ASN A 51 6.51 -12.84 12.37
C ASN A 51 6.02 -11.54 13.03
N ALA A 52 6.69 -11.13 14.12
CA ALA A 52 6.31 -9.92 14.85
C ALA A 52 6.40 -8.66 13.96
N ALA A 53 7.39 -8.62 13.07
CA ALA A 53 7.61 -7.51 12.14
C ALA A 53 6.49 -7.41 11.10
N SER A 54 6.06 -8.52 10.49
CA SER A 54 4.92 -8.51 9.57
C SER A 54 3.60 -8.16 10.28
N THR A 55 3.44 -8.57 11.54
CA THR A 55 2.28 -8.21 12.38
C THR A 55 2.21 -6.72 12.68
N GLU A 56 3.35 -6.10 13.01
CA GLU A 56 3.46 -4.66 13.24
C GLU A 56 3.15 -3.86 11.96
N ALA A 57 3.75 -4.25 10.83
CA ALA A 57 3.47 -3.63 9.53
C ALA A 57 2.00 -3.78 9.11
N LEU A 58 1.37 -4.91 9.47
CA LEU A 58 -0.05 -5.14 9.17
C LEU A 58 -0.95 -4.22 10.01
N THR A 59 -0.57 -4.01 11.27
CA THR A 59 -1.23 -3.07 12.17
C THR A 59 -1.19 -1.64 11.61
N LEU A 60 -0.04 -1.20 11.10
CA LEU A 60 0.12 0.09 10.42
C LEU A 60 -0.74 0.17 9.15
N SER A 61 -0.78 -0.90 8.35
CA SER A 61 -1.59 -0.96 7.12
C SER A 61 -3.09 -0.87 7.41
N HIS A 62 -3.55 -1.49 8.51
CA HIS A 62 -4.94 -1.38 8.96
C HIS A 62 -5.27 0.04 9.43
N LEU A 63 -4.36 0.69 10.17
CA LEU A 63 -4.52 2.08 10.56
C LEU A 63 -4.64 3.00 9.33
N ALA A 64 -3.78 2.81 8.32
CA ALA A 64 -3.86 3.56 7.06
C ALA A 64 -5.24 3.37 6.38
N PHE A 65 -5.76 2.14 6.37
CA PHE A 65 -7.07 1.83 5.82
C PHE A 65 -8.21 2.53 6.57
N ALA A 66 -8.17 2.53 7.91
CA ALA A 66 -9.15 3.22 8.74
C ALA A 66 -9.11 4.74 8.50
N ILE A 67 -7.92 5.35 8.50
CA ILE A 67 -7.72 6.78 8.22
C ILE A 67 -8.25 7.15 6.83
N ALA A 68 -7.93 6.37 5.78
CA ALA A 68 -8.46 6.60 4.44
C ALA A 68 -9.99 6.51 4.40
N SER A 69 -10.58 5.58 5.14
CA SER A 69 -12.04 5.38 5.20
C SER A 69 -12.74 6.54 5.89
N HIS A 70 -12.18 7.07 6.97
CA HIS A 70 -12.76 8.19 7.72
C HIS A 70 -12.56 9.55 7.05
N SER A 71 -11.44 9.74 6.34
CA SER A 71 -11.13 11.02 5.68
C SER A 71 -11.94 11.24 4.40
N GLY A 72 -12.32 10.17 3.69
CA GLY A 72 -12.98 10.27 2.39
C GLY A 72 -12.07 10.77 1.27
N VAL A 73 -10.76 10.87 1.49
CA VAL A 73 -9.77 11.31 0.51
C VAL A 73 -9.40 10.12 -0.39
N GLU A 74 -9.90 10.12 -1.63
CA GLU A 74 -9.74 8.99 -2.56
C GLU A 74 -8.27 8.62 -2.85
N PRO A 75 -7.32 9.55 -3.04
CA PRO A 75 -5.90 9.19 -3.18
C PRO A 75 -5.34 8.37 -2.01
N LEU A 76 -5.81 8.60 -0.77
CA LEU A 76 -5.37 7.83 0.40
C LEU A 76 -5.99 6.43 0.43
N ARG A 77 -7.16 6.23 -0.18
CA ARG A 77 -7.74 4.89 -0.34
C ARG A 77 -6.89 4.03 -1.28
N ALA A 78 -6.39 4.61 -2.38
CA ALA A 78 -5.46 3.90 -3.26
C ALA A 78 -4.17 3.51 -2.52
N GLU A 79 -3.64 4.45 -1.75
CA GLU A 79 -2.40 4.28 -0.99
C GLU A 79 -2.54 3.25 0.14
N SER A 80 -3.68 3.20 0.84
CA SER A 80 -3.92 2.23 1.91
C SER A 80 -4.07 0.81 1.35
N HIS A 81 -4.72 0.65 0.19
CA HIS A 81 -4.73 -0.63 -0.52
C HIS A 81 -3.31 -1.06 -0.93
N ARG A 82 -2.48 -0.15 -1.44
CA ARG A 82 -1.10 -0.45 -1.81
C ARG A 82 -0.27 -0.90 -0.60
N MET A 83 -0.43 -0.24 0.54
CA MET A 83 0.25 -0.56 1.80
C MET A 83 -0.15 -1.95 2.30
N MET A 84 -1.45 -2.21 2.37
CA MET A 84 -1.98 -3.53 2.74
C MET A 84 -1.46 -4.63 1.82
N ALA A 85 -1.48 -4.40 0.49
CA ALA A 85 -1.00 -5.37 -0.47
C ALA A 85 0.49 -5.70 -0.27
N TYR A 86 1.32 -4.67 -0.07
CA TYR A 86 2.75 -4.83 0.18
C TYR A 86 3.04 -5.67 1.42
N VAL A 87 2.37 -5.36 2.53
CA VAL A 87 2.58 -6.08 3.79
C VAL A 87 2.05 -7.51 3.72
N LEU A 88 0.86 -7.72 3.17
CA LEU A 88 0.29 -9.06 2.99
C LEU A 88 1.16 -9.93 2.07
N ASN A 89 1.77 -9.34 1.03
CA ASN A 89 2.68 -10.07 0.16
C ASN A 89 3.93 -10.55 0.92
N ALA A 90 4.45 -9.71 1.81
CA ALA A 90 5.56 -10.08 2.69
C ALA A 90 5.16 -11.09 3.77
N ASP A 91 3.90 -11.07 4.23
CA ASP A 91 3.31 -12.06 5.15
C ASP A 91 2.85 -13.35 4.45
N GLU A 92 3.22 -13.54 3.18
CA GLU A 92 2.83 -14.69 2.33
C GLU A 92 1.31 -14.89 2.14
N GLN A 93 0.51 -13.87 2.45
CA GLN A 93 -0.93 -13.83 2.21
C GLN A 93 -1.22 -13.39 0.76
N TYR A 94 -0.72 -14.15 -0.20
CA TYR A 94 -0.67 -13.75 -1.61
C TYR A 94 -2.03 -13.46 -2.23
N ASP A 95 -3.04 -14.30 -1.98
CA ASP A 95 -4.38 -14.11 -2.58
C ASP A 95 -5.04 -12.80 -2.12
N GLU A 96 -4.92 -12.48 -0.83
CA GLU A 96 -5.44 -11.23 -0.27
C GLU A 96 -4.62 -10.03 -0.76
N SER A 97 -3.30 -10.18 -0.83
CA SER A 97 -2.40 -9.18 -1.41
C SER A 97 -2.78 -8.84 -2.86
N ILE A 98 -3.03 -9.84 -3.71
CA ILE A 98 -3.45 -9.67 -5.11
C ILE A 98 -4.73 -8.82 -5.19
N SER A 99 -5.71 -9.10 -4.33
CA SER A 99 -6.95 -8.32 -4.26
C SER A 99 -6.69 -6.85 -3.93
N HIS A 100 -5.82 -6.57 -2.96
CA HIS A 100 -5.46 -5.21 -2.58
C HIS A 100 -4.62 -4.50 -3.65
N TYR A 101 -3.65 -5.18 -4.28
CA TYR A 101 -2.89 -4.62 -5.39
C TYR A 101 -3.78 -4.22 -6.56
N THR A 102 -4.71 -5.11 -6.95
CA THR A 102 -5.64 -4.87 -8.05
C THR A 102 -6.49 -3.63 -7.79
N LYS A 103 -7.01 -3.47 -6.56
CA LYS A 103 -7.77 -2.28 -6.15
C LYS A 103 -6.92 -1.02 -6.21
N ALA A 104 -5.72 -1.04 -5.64
CA ALA A 104 -4.81 0.11 -5.65
C ALA A 104 -4.49 0.58 -7.08
N ILE A 105 -4.14 -0.37 -7.97
CA ILE A 105 -3.86 -0.08 -9.38
C ILE A 105 -5.08 0.57 -10.06
N ALA A 106 -6.28 0.00 -9.88
CA ALA A 106 -7.48 0.56 -10.48
C ALA A 106 -7.76 2.00 -10.02
N PHE A 107 -7.53 2.31 -8.74
CA PHE A 107 -7.62 3.68 -8.25
C PHE A 107 -6.56 4.60 -8.87
N PHE A 108 -5.29 4.18 -8.89
CA PHE A 108 -4.22 5.01 -9.47
C PHE A 108 -4.42 5.30 -10.96
N GLU A 109 -4.93 4.33 -11.72
CA GLU A 109 -5.26 4.53 -13.13
C GLU A 109 -6.42 5.51 -13.32
N LYS A 110 -7.46 5.41 -12.49
CA LYS A 110 -8.60 6.34 -12.50
C LYS A 110 -8.17 7.78 -12.19
N GLU A 111 -7.26 7.96 -11.23
CA GLU A 111 -6.72 9.27 -10.82
C GLU A 111 -5.56 9.75 -11.71
N ASN A 112 -5.26 9.04 -12.79
CA ASN A 112 -4.16 9.34 -13.73
C ASN A 112 -2.76 9.43 -13.07
N THR A 113 -2.55 8.72 -11.96
CA THR A 113 -1.26 8.57 -11.25
C THR A 113 -0.56 7.29 -11.72
N ARG A 114 -0.26 7.25 -13.02
CA ARG A 114 0.20 6.03 -13.72
C ARG A 114 1.57 5.53 -13.24
N ASP A 115 2.40 6.41 -12.71
CA ASP A 115 3.67 6.09 -12.06
C ASP A 115 3.48 5.17 -10.84
N LYS A 116 2.50 5.50 -9.99
CA LYS A 116 2.13 4.67 -8.83
C LYS A 116 1.53 3.36 -9.27
N ALA A 117 0.69 3.35 -10.31
CA ALA A 117 0.14 2.12 -10.87
C ALA A 117 1.26 1.19 -11.36
N ALA A 118 2.20 1.69 -12.16
CA ALA A 118 3.32 0.90 -12.69
C ALA A 118 4.19 0.30 -11.58
N ARG A 119 4.58 1.10 -10.58
CA ARG A 119 5.34 0.62 -9.41
C ARG A 119 4.57 -0.39 -8.57
N THR A 120 3.24 -0.21 -8.44
CA THR A 120 2.38 -1.15 -7.71
C THR A 120 2.27 -2.49 -8.42
N ARG A 121 2.31 -2.51 -9.76
CA ARG A 121 2.32 -3.76 -10.56
C ARG A 121 3.53 -4.65 -10.25
N ILE A 122 4.69 -4.08 -9.89
CA ILE A 122 5.87 -4.87 -9.49
C ILE A 122 5.54 -5.82 -8.33
N GLY A 123 4.86 -5.31 -7.29
CA GLY A 123 4.42 -6.13 -6.17
C GLY A 123 3.36 -7.17 -6.55
N LEU A 124 2.42 -6.79 -7.42
CA LEU A 124 1.40 -7.70 -7.94
C LEU A 124 2.02 -8.87 -8.72
N ILE A 125 3.02 -8.60 -9.57
CA ILE A 125 3.75 -9.61 -10.35
C ILE A 125 4.39 -10.64 -9.43
N ALA A 126 4.99 -10.19 -8.32
CA ALA A 126 5.55 -11.09 -7.31
C ALA A 126 4.46 -12.00 -6.71
N ALA A 127 3.34 -11.43 -6.24
CA ALA A 127 2.25 -12.20 -5.65
C ALA A 127 1.60 -13.20 -6.64
N LEU A 128 1.40 -12.78 -7.90
CA LEU A 128 0.89 -13.65 -8.97
C LEU A 128 1.85 -14.80 -9.27
N SER A 129 3.16 -14.53 -9.25
CA SER A 129 4.18 -15.56 -9.47
C SER A 129 4.20 -16.60 -8.35
N MET A 130 4.03 -16.16 -7.09
CA MET A 130 3.96 -17.06 -5.94
C MET A 130 2.70 -17.94 -5.93
N THR A 131 1.62 -17.50 -6.58
CA THR A 131 0.37 -18.27 -6.73
C THR A 131 0.28 -19.04 -8.05
N GLY A 132 1.37 -19.07 -8.85
CA GLY A 132 1.43 -19.81 -10.12
C GLY A 132 0.68 -19.16 -11.29
N GLN A 133 0.22 -17.91 -11.14
CA GLN A 133 -0.53 -17.16 -12.14
C GLN A 133 0.40 -16.46 -13.15
N TYR A 134 1.31 -17.21 -13.76
CA TYR A 134 2.41 -16.67 -14.56
C TYR A 134 1.97 -15.87 -15.79
N GLN A 135 0.91 -16.31 -16.47
CA GLN A 135 0.40 -15.61 -17.66
C GLN A 135 -0.08 -14.20 -17.31
N THR A 136 -0.88 -14.08 -16.24
CA THR A 136 -1.32 -12.79 -15.71
C THR A 136 -0.12 -11.95 -15.27
N ALA A 137 0.87 -12.54 -14.60
CA ALA A 137 2.07 -11.83 -14.17
C ALA A 137 2.85 -11.22 -15.36
N ILE A 138 2.96 -11.94 -16.48
CA ILE A 138 3.63 -11.44 -17.71
C ILE A 138 2.85 -10.27 -18.32
N GLU A 139 1.52 -10.37 -18.37
CA GLU A 139 0.67 -9.28 -18.90
C GLU A 139 0.80 -8.01 -18.05
N GLU A 140 0.82 -8.19 -16.73
CA GLU A 140 1.00 -7.11 -15.75
C GLU A 140 2.41 -6.49 -15.83
N ALA A 141 3.44 -7.31 -16.04
CA ALA A 141 4.80 -6.86 -16.30
C ALA A 141 4.90 -6.02 -17.58
N GLY A 142 4.25 -6.46 -18.66
CA GLY A 142 4.23 -5.71 -19.92
C GLY A 142 3.61 -4.32 -19.77
N LYS A 143 2.57 -4.16 -18.95
CA LYS A 143 1.96 -2.85 -18.67
C LYS A 143 2.90 -1.95 -17.87
N ALA A 144 3.59 -2.48 -16.87
CA ALA A 144 4.56 -1.73 -16.07
C ALA A 144 5.76 -1.28 -16.93
N ASP A 145 6.34 -2.21 -17.68
CA ASP A 145 7.48 -1.99 -18.58
C ASP A 145 7.20 -0.91 -19.64
N GLN A 146 6.03 -0.98 -20.29
CA GLN A 146 5.60 0.07 -21.22
C GLN A 146 5.60 1.46 -20.58
N TRP A 147 5.17 1.57 -19.33
CA TRP A 147 5.19 2.85 -18.62
C TRP A 147 6.62 3.29 -18.30
N PHE A 148 7.47 2.40 -17.78
CA PHE A 148 8.86 2.72 -17.45
C PHE A 148 9.65 3.17 -18.68
N LEU A 149 9.55 2.43 -19.79
CA LEU A 149 10.21 2.78 -21.05
C LEU A 149 9.72 4.13 -21.61
N ALA A 150 8.41 4.39 -21.58
CA ALA A 150 7.84 5.64 -22.08
C ALA A 150 8.30 6.87 -21.27
N ASN A 151 8.63 6.67 -19.99
CA ASN A 151 9.01 7.75 -19.06
C ASN A 151 10.51 7.77 -18.73
N ARG A 152 11.31 6.87 -19.31
CA ARG A 152 12.76 6.71 -19.03
C ARG A 152 13.05 6.50 -17.55
N ASP A 153 12.18 5.75 -16.89
CA ASP A 153 12.29 5.42 -15.47
C ASP A 153 13.08 4.10 -15.34
N GLU A 154 14.40 4.22 -15.46
CA GLU A 154 15.33 3.08 -15.45
C GLU A 154 15.49 2.46 -14.05
N ASP A 155 15.09 3.19 -13.00
CA ASP A 155 15.06 2.72 -11.61
C ASP A 155 13.88 1.74 -11.34
N GLY A 156 13.00 1.55 -12.32
CA GLY A 156 11.84 0.65 -12.26
C GLY A 156 12.13 -0.83 -12.59
N HIS A 157 13.39 -1.20 -12.81
CA HIS A 157 13.84 -2.56 -13.15
C HIS A 157 14.60 -3.26 -12.03
#